data_AF-A0AAW7M593-F1
#
_entry.id   AF-A0AAW7M593-F1
#
_cell.length_a   1.000
_cell.length_b   1.000
_cell.length_c   1.000
_cell.angle_alpha   90.00
_cell.angle_beta   90.00
_cell.angle_gamma   90.00
#
_symmetry.space_group_name_H-M   'P 1'
#
loop_
_entity.id
_entity.type
_entity.pdbx_description
1 polymer ?
#
loop_
_entity_poly.entity_id
_entity_poly.type
_entity_poly.pdbx_seq_one_letter_code
_entity_poly.pdbx_strand_id
1 'polypeptide(L)' 'MEEERVNLKRLIESENEDLRIPTLFIKLQSFLYKNNVSVEERKVLARMFHAYYEN' A
#
# COMPACT_ATOMS: atom_id res chain seq x y z
N MET A 1 4.31 22.58 8.25
CA MET A 1 3.70 21.59 9.14
C MET A 1 4.55 20.34 9.03
N GLU A 2 5.15 19.88 10.13
CA GLU A 2 5.82 18.58 10.14
C GLU A 2 4.75 17.52 9.86
N GLU A 3 4.91 16.77 8.76
CA GLU A 3 4.07 15.61 8.49
C GLU A 3 4.34 14.59 9.60
N GLU A 4 3.37 14.41 10.49
CA GLU A 4 3.41 13.38 11.51
C GLU A 4 3.53 12.02 10.79
N ARG A 5 4.73 11.42 10.84
CA ARG A 5 5.01 10.17 10.12
C ARG A 5 4.26 9.04 10.82
N VAL A 6 3.11 8.65 10.26
CA VAL A 6 2.39 7.45 10.68
C VAL A 6 3.32 6.24 10.60
N ASN A 7 3.64 5.64 11.76
CA ASN A 7 4.50 4.48 11.85
C ASN A 7 3.68 3.20 11.65
N LEU A 8 3.74 2.64 10.45
CA LEU A 8 3.02 1.42 10.08
C LEU A 8 3.77 0.12 10.43
N LYS A 9 4.93 0.17 11.09
CA LYS A 9 5.80 -0.99 11.31
C LYS A 9 5.08 -2.18 11.96
N ARG A 10 4.33 -1.94 13.04
CA ARG A 10 3.58 -3.00 13.74
C ARG A 10 2.52 -3.68 12.88
N LEU A 11 1.89 -2.94 11.97
CA LEU A 11 0.88 -3.47 11.07
C LEU A 11 1.51 -4.31 9.96
N ILE A 12 2.70 -3.93 9.49
CA ILE A 12 3.48 -4.71 8.50
C ILE A 12 4.00 -6.03 9.12
N GLU A 13 4.37 -5.99 10.39
CA GLU A 13 4.89 -7.16 11.14
C GLU A 13 3.78 -8.04 11.74
N SER A 14 2.51 -7.66 11.55
CA SER A 14 1.35 -8.42 12.04
C SER A 14 1.27 -9.81 11.41
N GLU A 15 0.98 -10.82 12.24
CA GLU A 15 0.63 -12.17 11.77
C GLU A 15 -0.75 -12.23 11.12
N ASN A 16 -1.65 -11.30 11.47
CA ASN A 16 -2.95 -11.17 10.82
C ASN A 16 -2.78 -10.59 9.41
N GLU A 17 -3.10 -11.40 8.39
CA GLU A 17 -2.96 -11.05 6.98
C GLU A 17 -3.91 -9.93 6.55
N ASP A 18 -5.13 -9.88 7.10
CA ASP A 18 -6.11 -8.83 6.84
C ASP A 18 -5.63 -7.45 7.29
N LEU A 19 -4.64 -7.39 8.19
CA LEU A 19 -3.96 -6.14 8.57
C LEU A 19 -2.68 -5.92 7.76
N ARG A 20 -1.87 -6.97 7.60
CA ARG A 20 -0.56 -6.89 6.95
C ARG A 20 -0.65 -6.55 5.47
N ILE A 21 -1.53 -7.22 4.73
CA ILE A 21 -1.67 -7.09 3.27
C ILE A 21 -2.11 -5.67 2.89
N PRO A 22 -3.19 -5.09 3.46
CA PRO A 22 -3.58 -3.71 3.17
C PRO A 22 -2.50 -2.69 3.55
N THR A 23 -1.78 -2.93 4.65
CA THR A 23 -0.71 -2.02 5.09
C THR A 23 0.47 -2.01 4.12
N LEU A 24 0.90 -3.19 3.65
CA LEU A 24 1.92 -3.30 2.61
C LEU A 24 1.48 -2.63 1.31
N PHE A 25 0.21 -2.79 0.93
CA PHE A 25 -0.36 -2.13 -0.24
C PHE A 25 -0.34 -0.60 -0.11
N ILE A 26 -0.73 -0.04 1.03
CA ILE A 26 -0.66 1.41 1.30
C ILE A 26 0.78 1.91 1.20
N LYS A 27 1.75 1.17 1.76
CA LYS A 27 3.18 1.51 1.68
C LYS A 27 3.66 1.57 0.22
N LEU A 28 3.27 0.60 -0.61
CA LEU A 28 3.58 0.58 -2.04
C LEU A 28 2.94 1.79 -2.76
N GLN A 29 1.66 2.06 -2.53
CA GLN A 29 0.96 3.20 -3.14
C GLN A 29 1.61 4.55 -2.77
N SER A 30 2.05 4.70 -1.52
CA SER A 30 2.79 5.88 -1.06
C SER A 30 4.15 6.01 -1.76
N PHE A 31 4.88 4.90 -1.92
CA PHE A 31 6.14 4.89 -2.67
C PHE A 31 5.93 5.32 -4.13
N LEU A 32 4.92 4.77 -4.81
CA LEU A 32 4.61 5.11 -6.20
C LEU A 32 4.22 6.59 -6.35
N TYR A 33 3.40 7.10 -5.42
CA TYR A 33 3.03 8.51 -5.37
C TYR A 33 4.25 9.43 -5.22
N LYS A 34 5.16 9.11 -4.30
CA LYS A 34 6.40 9.88 -4.06
C LYS A 34 7.37 9.86 -5.25
N ASN A 35 7.24 8.87 -6.13
CA ASN A 35 8.03 8.74 -7.35
C ASN A 35 7.28 9.23 -8.60
N ASN A 36 6.24 10.05 -8.44
CA ASN A 36 5.49 10.67 -9.54
C ASN A 36 4.84 9.67 -10.52
N VAL A 37 4.57 8.44 -10.08
CA VAL A 37 3.79 7.48 -10.88
C VAL A 37 2.36 8.01 -11.01
N SER A 38 1.84 7.98 -12.23
CA SER A 38 0.54 8.57 -12.51
C SER A 38 -0.58 7.90 -11.71
N VAL A 39 -1.67 8.63 -11.50
CA VAL A 39 -2.86 8.10 -10.83
C VAL A 39 -3.41 6.88 -11.58
N GLU A 40 -3.40 6.90 -12.92
CA GLU A 40 -3.94 5.81 -13.74
C GLU A 40 -3.07 4.55 -13.66
N GLU A 41 -1.75 4.67 -13.70
CA GLU A 41 -0.85 3.53 -13.48
C GLU A 41 -1.03 2.93 -12.08
N ARG A 42 -1.17 3.77 -11.05
CA ARG A 42 -1.43 3.31 -9.68
C ARG A 42 -2.76 2.56 -9.55
N LYS A 43 -3.81 3.00 -10.26
CA LYS A 43 -5.10 2.30 -10.33
C LYS A 43 -4.97 0.94 -11.04
N VAL A 44 -4.20 0.85 -12.11
CA VAL A 44 -3.93 -0.43 -12.80
C VAL A 44 -3.26 -1.41 -11.83
N LEU A 45 -2.23 -0.97 -11.11
CA LEU A 45 -1.53 -1.80 -10.12
C LEU A 45 -2.44 -2.22 -8.96
N ALA A 46 -3.33 -1.33 -8.51
CA ALA A 46 -4.33 -1.66 -7.49
C ALA A 46 -5.28 -2.78 -7.95
N ARG A 47 -5.75 -2.73 -9.20
CA ARG A 47 -6.61 -3.77 -9.77
C ARG A 47 -5.88 -5.11 -9.94
N MET A 48 -4.61 -5.07 -10.39
CA MET A 48 -3.79 -6.28 -10.49
C MET A 48 -3.58 -6.95 -9.13
N PHE A 49 -3.32 -6.15 -8.10
CA PHE A 49 -3.20 -6.64 -6.73
C PHE A 49 -4.49 -7.26 -6.23
N HIS A 50 -5.63 -6.60 -6.41
CA HIS A 50 -6.94 -7.16 -6.05
C HIS A 50 -7.20 -8.49 -6.76
N ALA A 51 -6.96 -8.56 -8.08
CA ALA A 51 -7.13 -9.80 -8.84
C ALA A 51 -6.20 -10.94 -8.39
N TYR A 52 -5.04 -10.64 -7.80
CA TYR A 52 -4.13 -11.66 -7.27
C TYR A 52 -4.66 -12.32 -5.99
N TYR A 53 -5.40 -11.59 -5.15
CA TYR A 53 -5.93 -12.08 -3.86
C TYR A 53 -7.36 -12.61 -3.93
N GLU A 54 -8.12 -12.25 -4.98
CA GLU A 54 -9.49 -12.75 -5.21
C GLU A 54 -9.54 -14.05 -6.03
N ASN A 55 -8.39 -14.57 -6.48
CA ASN A 55 -8.25 -15.88 -7.13
C ASN A 55 -7.77 -16.94 -6.13
#